data_AF-A0A495J6J7-F1
#
_entry.id   AF-A0A495J6J7-F1
#
_cell.length_a   1.000
_cell.length_b   1.000
_cell.length_c   1.000
_cell.angle_alpha   90.00
_cell.angle_beta   90.00
_cell.angle_gamma   90.00
#
_symmetry.space_group_name_H-M   'P 1'
#
loop_
_entity.id
_entity.type
_entity.pdbx_description
1 polymer ?
#
loop_
_entity_poly.entity_id
_entity_poly.type
_entity_poly.pdbx_seq_one_letter_code
_entity_poly.pdbx_strand_id
1 'polypeptide(L)'
;MKFFLLACCCFFNAVAFAQPGIAEMQQAKQDLSSSFFSAVDFCLVLACLFGLLGGLRIYHNWQMGKDRIDSAVAAWFFASFFMILSGPFLRALFGI
;
A
#
# COMPACT_ATOMS: atom_id res chain seq x y z
N MET A 1 -44.13 19.63 -26.08
CA MET A 1 -42.78 19.44 -25.51
C MET A 1 -42.58 18.11 -24.78
N LYS A 2 -43.56 17.56 -24.05
CA LYS A 2 -43.45 16.26 -23.36
C LYS A 2 -43.25 15.03 -24.27
N PHE A 3 -43.91 15.00 -25.44
CA PHE A 3 -43.82 13.88 -26.39
C PHE A 3 -42.44 13.73 -27.04
N PHE A 4 -41.74 14.84 -27.29
CA PHE A 4 -40.40 14.81 -27.90
C PHE A 4 -39.34 14.26 -26.92
N LEU A 5 -39.48 14.59 -25.64
CA LEU A 5 -38.59 14.11 -24.57
C LEU A 5 -38.75 12.59 -24.36
N LEU A 6 -39.99 12.08 -24.46
CA LEU A 6 -40.31 10.67 -24.31
C LEU A 6 -39.74 9.83 -25.48
N ALA A 7 -39.85 10.34 -26.71
CA ALA A 7 -39.29 9.69 -27.89
C ALA A 7 -37.75 9.59 -27.81
N CYS A 8 -37.09 10.65 -27.35
CA CYS A 8 -35.63 10.67 -27.16
C CYS A 8 -35.15 9.63 -26.11
N CYS A 9 -35.91 9.47 -25.02
CA CYS A 9 -35.61 8.44 -23.99
C CYS A 9 -35.77 7.00 -24.51
N CYS A 10 -36.73 6.73 -25.39
CA CYS A 10 -36.92 5.41 -25.98
C CYS A 10 -35.80 5.02 -26.94
N PHE A 11 -35.27 5.97 -27.72
CA PHE A 11 -34.11 5.72 -28.60
C PHE A 11 -32.80 5.53 -27.83
N PHE A 12 -32.65 6.12 -26.64
CA PHE A 12 -31.46 5.98 -25.81
C PHE A 12 -31.26 4.55 -25.27
N ASN A 13 -32.36 3.84 -25.00
CA ASN A 13 -32.31 2.44 -24.54
C ASN A 13 -31.85 1.47 -25.64
N ALA A 14 -32.10 1.78 -26.92
CA ALA A 14 -31.71 0.92 -28.04
C ALA A 14 -30.20 0.94 -28.33
N VAL A 15 -29.47 1.95 -27.80
CA VAL A 15 -28.01 2.12 -27.95
C VAL A 15 -27.27 1.84 -26.62
N ALA A 16 -27.99 1.49 -25.56
CA ALA A 16 -27.39 1.15 -24.27
C ALA A 16 -26.72 -0.23 -24.34
N PHE A 17 -25.48 -0.28 -24.81
CA PHE A 17 -24.58 -1.38 -24.48
C PHE A 17 -24.37 -1.37 -22.97
N ALA A 18 -24.81 -2.42 -22.27
CA ALA A 18 -24.42 -2.64 -20.89
C ALA A 18 -22.88 -2.66 -20.83
N GLN A 19 -22.27 -1.78 -20.03
CA GLN A 19 -20.82 -1.80 -19.85
C GLN A 19 -20.40 -3.20 -19.39
N PRO A 20 -19.42 -3.85 -20.05
CA PRO A 20 -18.90 -5.15 -19.64
C PRO A 20 -18.14 -4.99 -18.32
N GLY A 21 -18.87 -4.95 -17.21
CA GLY A 21 -18.33 -4.66 -15.88
C GLY A 21 -17.33 -5.72 -15.40
N ILE A 22 -17.40 -6.96 -15.89
CA ILE A 22 -16.48 -8.02 -15.45
C ILE A 22 -15.05 -7.79 -15.97
N ALA A 23 -14.89 -7.37 -17.23
CA ALA A 23 -13.57 -7.12 -17.80
C ALA A 23 -12.90 -5.91 -17.14
N GLU A 24 -13.65 -4.81 -16.99
CA GLU A 24 -13.19 -3.59 -16.30
C GLU A 24 -12.86 -3.85 -14.83
N MET A 25 -13.65 -4.67 -14.12
CA MET A 25 -13.37 -5.05 -12.72
C MET A 25 -12.13 -5.94 -12.60
N GLN A 26 -11.90 -6.85 -13.56
CA GLN A 26 -10.70 -7.67 -13.59
C GLN A 26 -9.46 -6.81 -13.83
N GLN A 27 -9.54 -5.83 -14.73
CA GLN A 27 -8.48 -4.85 -14.99
C GLN A 27 -8.21 -3.97 -13.76
N ALA A 28 -9.26 -3.44 -13.12
CA ALA A 28 -9.13 -2.66 -11.89
C ALA A 28 -8.47 -3.46 -10.75
N LYS A 29 -8.77 -4.77 -10.62
CA LYS A 29 -8.08 -5.64 -9.66
C LYS A 29 -6.60 -5.80 -9.97
N GLN A 30 -6.24 -5.97 -11.24
CA GLN A 30 -4.85 -6.09 -11.69
C GLN A 30 -4.06 -4.82 -11.37
N ASP A 31 -4.63 -3.65 -11.69
CA ASP A 31 -4.03 -2.34 -11.45
C ASP A 31 -3.88 -2.06 -9.96
N LEU A 32 -4.88 -2.43 -9.15
CA LEU A 32 -4.83 -2.33 -7.71
C LEU A 32 -3.71 -3.20 -7.13
N SER A 33 -3.64 -4.48 -7.54
CA SER A 33 -2.59 -5.40 -7.10
C SER A 33 -1.19 -4.90 -7.47
N SER A 34 -1.01 -4.43 -8.70
CA SER A 34 0.25 -3.85 -9.18
C SER A 34 0.66 -2.62 -8.36
N SER A 35 -0.28 -1.71 -8.12
CA SER A 35 -0.05 -0.52 -7.29
C SER A 35 0.32 -0.88 -5.86
N PHE A 36 -0.32 -1.91 -5.27
CA PHE A 36 0.04 -2.43 -3.96
C PHE A 36 1.45 -3.01 -3.92
N PHE A 37 1.85 -3.81 -4.92
CA PHE A 37 3.21 -4.35 -4.99
C PHE A 37 4.25 -3.23 -5.03
N SER A 38 4.05 -2.23 -5.89
CA SER A 38 4.94 -1.07 -6.00
C SER A 38 5.01 -0.26 -4.70
N ALA A 39 3.86 -0.03 -4.03
CA ALA A 39 3.83 0.67 -2.75
C ALA A 39 4.58 -0.11 -1.65
N VAL A 40 4.42 -1.43 -1.60
CA VAL A 40 5.13 -2.28 -0.63
C VAL A 40 6.64 -2.22 -0.87
N ASP A 41 7.10 -2.29 -2.12
CA ASP A 41 8.53 -2.19 -2.44
C ASP A 41 9.11 -0.83 -2.02
N PHE A 42 8.38 0.26 -2.24
CA PHE A 42 8.78 1.58 -1.74
C PHE A 42 8.86 1.62 -0.21
N CYS A 43 7.87 1.05 0.49
CA CYS A 43 7.90 0.94 1.95
C CYS A 43 9.08 0.11 2.46
N LEU A 44 9.47 -0.96 1.76
CA LEU A 44 10.65 -1.77 2.11
C LEU A 44 11.95 -0.97 1.98
N VAL A 45 12.08 -0.15 0.93
CA VAL A 45 13.22 0.77 0.78
C VAL A 45 13.28 1.76 1.94
N LEU A 46 12.14 2.36 2.31
CA LEU A 46 12.08 3.26 3.47
C LEU A 46 12.40 2.54 4.79
N ALA A 47 11.93 1.31 4.97
CA ALA A 47 12.24 0.51 6.16
C ALA A 47 13.75 0.26 6.29
N CYS A 48 14.45 -0.03 5.18
CA CYS A 48 15.91 -0.13 5.17
C CYS A 48 16.58 1.20 5.56
N LEU A 49 16.12 2.32 5.02
CA LEU A 49 16.68 3.64 5.35
C LEU A 49 16.49 3.97 6.83
N PHE A 50 15.28 3.82 7.37
CA PHE A 50 15.01 4.10 8.78
C PHE A 50 15.71 3.10 9.73
N GLY A 51 15.84 1.84 9.32
CA GLY A 51 16.63 0.84 10.04
C GLY A 51 18.10 1.26 10.15
N LEU A 52 18.72 1.66 9.04
CA LEU A 52 20.12 2.09 9.02
C LEU A 52 20.34 3.37 9.84
N LEU A 53 19.49 4.38 9.65
CA LEU A 53 19.55 5.64 10.41
C LEU A 53 19.35 5.42 11.92
N GLY A 54 18.44 4.54 12.31
CA GLY A 54 18.22 4.16 13.72
C GLY A 54 19.44 3.48 14.33
N GLY A 55 20.05 2.55 13.60
CA GLY A 55 21.27 1.86 14.03
C GLY A 55 22.45 2.83 14.17
N LEU A 56 22.59 3.75 13.22
CA LEU A 56 23.65 4.77 13.24
C LEU A 56 23.50 5.72 14.44
N ARG A 57 22.26 6.10 14.78
CA ARG A 57 21.97 6.88 16.00
C ARG A 57 22.36 6.12 17.26
N ILE A 58 22.06 4.83 17.35
CA ILE A 58 22.41 4.00 18.51
C ILE A 58 23.92 3.87 18.65
N TYR A 59 24.61 3.58 17.54
CA TYR A 59 26.07 3.52 17.51
C TYR A 59 26.71 4.83 17.97
N HIS A 60 26.20 5.97 17.48
CA HIS A 60 26.66 7.28 17.93
C HIS A 60 26.45 7.50 19.43
N ASN A 61 25.27 7.16 19.97
CA ASN A 61 25.01 7.26 21.42
C ASN A 61 25.92 6.34 22.25
N TRP A 62 26.27 5.17 21.71
CA TRP A 62 27.16 4.22 22.37
C TRP A 62 28.58 4.76 22.46
N GLN A 63 29.09 5.36 21.38
CA GLN A 63 30.39 6.05 21.36
C GLN A 63 30.47 7.23 22.34
N MET A 64 29.33 7.89 22.61
CA MET A 64 29.23 9.01 23.55
C MET A 64 29.13 8.57 25.03
N GLY A 65 29.23 7.27 25.32
CA GLY A 65 29.23 6.74 26.69
C GLY A 65 27.87 6.82 27.39
N LYS A 66 26.78 6.82 26.64
CA LYS A 66 25.42 6.93 27.19
C LYS A 66 25.00 5.65 27.91
N ASP A 67 24.42 5.78 29.10
CA ASP A 67 23.85 4.63 29.82
C ASP A 67 22.60 4.06 29.12
N ARG A 68 22.34 2.75 29.32
CA ARG A 68 21.16 2.02 28.85
C ARG A 68 21.05 1.79 27.33
N ILE A 69 22.17 1.62 26.64
CA ILE A 69 22.20 1.28 25.20
C ILE A 69 21.42 0.00 24.89
N ASP A 70 21.49 -1.02 25.75
CA ASP A 70 20.82 -2.32 25.53
C ASP A 70 19.32 -2.17 25.28
N SER A 71 18.65 -1.31 26.04
CA SER A 71 17.22 -1.03 25.88
C SER A 71 16.91 -0.32 24.55
N ALA A 72 17.79 0.57 24.10
CA ALA A 72 17.64 1.27 22.83
C ALA A 72 17.90 0.33 21.64
N VAL A 73 18.90 -0.55 21.74
CA VAL A 73 19.19 -1.59 20.74
C VAL A 73 18.00 -2.53 20.59
N ALA A 74 17.45 -3.03 21.70
CA ALA A 74 16.28 -3.90 21.67
C ALA A 74 15.07 -3.21 21.03
N ALA A 75 14.77 -1.96 21.43
CA ALA A 75 13.66 -1.20 20.87
C ALA A 75 13.80 -0.97 19.36
N TRP A 76 15.01 -0.61 18.90
CA TRP A 76 15.30 -0.46 17.46
C TRP A 76 15.16 -1.78 16.70
N PHE A 77 15.69 -2.87 17.23
CA PHE A 77 15.60 -4.18 16.59
C PHE A 77 14.14 -4.61 16.40
N PHE A 78 13.31 -4.53 17.44
CA PHE A 78 11.89 -4.89 17.32
C PHE A 78 11.12 -3.95 16.39
N ALA A 79 11.44 -2.65 16.38
CA ALA A 79 10.84 -1.71 15.45
C ALA A 79 11.20 -2.03 13.99
N SER A 80 12.49 -2.30 13.70
CA SER A 80 12.94 -2.69 12.36
C SER A 80 12.34 -4.02 11.90
N PHE A 81 12.28 -5.01 12.80
CA PHE A 81 11.65 -6.30 12.51
C PHE A 81 10.17 -6.14 12.16
N PHE A 82 9.42 -5.39 12.97
CA PHE A 82 8.01 -5.12 12.72
C PHE A 82 7.78 -4.40 11.38
N MET A 83 8.62 -3.41 11.06
CA MET A 83 8.53 -2.68 9.79
C MET A 83 8.66 -3.61 8.58
N ILE A 84 9.63 -4.54 8.61
CA ILE A 84 9.83 -5.53 7.53
C ILE A 84 8.64 -6.50 7.45
N LEU A 85 8.12 -6.95 8.60
CA LEU A 85 7.03 -7.92 8.65
C LEU A 85 5.68 -7.34 8.20
N SER A 86 5.51 -6.02 8.28
CA SER A 86 4.25 -5.35 7.95
C SER A 86 3.79 -5.57 6.49
N GLY A 87 4.72 -5.64 5.54
CA GLY A 87 4.41 -5.87 4.12
C GLY A 87 3.81 -7.26 3.86
N PRO A 88 4.50 -8.36 4.23
CA PRO A 88 3.95 -9.71 4.17
C PRO A 88 2.65 -9.88 4.95
N PHE A 89 2.53 -9.23 6.12
CA PHE A 89 1.30 -9.26 6.92
C PHE A 89 0.10 -8.67 6.17
N LEU A 90 0.26 -7.50 5.53
CA LEU A 90 -0.79 -6.89 4.72
C LEU A 90 -1.15 -7.74 3.49
N ARG A 91 -0.14 -8.30 2.81
CA ARG A 91 -0.36 -9.24 1.68
C ARG A 91 -1.19 -10.46 2.11
N ALA A 92 -0.84 -11.07 3.24
CA ALA A 92 -1.58 -12.19 3.81
C ALA A 92 -3.02 -11.82 4.23
N LEU A 93 -3.24 -10.62 4.77
CA LEU A 93 -4.56 -10.15 5.19
C LEU A 93 -5.50 -9.94 3.99
N PHE A 94 -4.99 -9.35 2.90
CA PHE A 94 -5.77 -9.09 1.70
C PHE A 94 -5.83 -10.25 0.71
N GLY A 95 -5.07 -11.34 0.95
CA GLY A 95 -5.04 -12.51 0.07
C GLY A 95 -4.39 -12.23 -1.28
N ILE A 96 -3.43 -11.30 -1.32
CA ILE A 96 -2.65 -10.89 -2.51
C ILE A 96 -1.25 -11.51 -2.45
#